data_AF-R3WPE9-F1
#
_entry.id   AF-R3WPE9-F1
#
_cell.length_a   1.000
_cell.length_b   1.000
_cell.length_c   1.000
_cell.angle_alpha   90.00
_cell.angle_beta   90.00
_cell.angle_gamma   90.00
#
_symmetry.space_group_name_H-M   'P 1'
#
loop_
_entity.id
_entity.type
_entity.pdbx_description
1 polymer ?
#
loop_
_entity_poly.entity_id
_entity_poly.type
_entity_poly.pdbx_seq_one_letter_code
_entity_poly.pdbx_strand_id
1 'polypeptide(L)'
;MKKGYWEYKWLLIGLFLLISLSLTLEPVEVNSESNLPPGMVVGDDQGIKIKNDGQYLVDIRDVAPGKKWSTKITIINIEKDTPYHLTMNISKPTMIEGTLDLSQEIQMTLIYEGKEVYKGPLSGVNKTVNLQDKSAPLSLGTFKSGDTKMLEAQFELDGKAYTNRDFFKKNSVENTWYFKAVKTTLPDTKEPDQPDRSLFEKIITRFRLPNTGEEWRNALLFSCVGLFLILVLLLIIKHKKMEKKPPKKKKNDRK
;
A
#
# COMPACT_ATOMS: atom_id res chain seq x y z
N MET A 1 35.93 -46.99 -21.49
CA MET A 1 35.03 -45.82 -21.61
C MET A 1 33.84 -45.94 -20.66
N LYS A 2 33.91 -45.43 -19.41
CA LYS A 2 32.75 -45.45 -18.48
C LYS A 2 32.85 -44.47 -17.29
N LYS A 3 33.70 -43.42 -17.37
CA LYS A 3 33.85 -42.43 -16.29
C LYS A 3 33.02 -41.14 -16.47
N GLY A 4 32.54 -40.82 -17.67
CA GLY A 4 31.81 -39.56 -17.93
C GLY A 4 30.33 -39.56 -17.52
N TYR A 5 29.70 -40.72 -17.31
CA TYR A 5 28.24 -40.79 -17.10
C TYR A 5 27.80 -40.45 -15.66
N TRP A 6 28.74 -40.44 -14.71
CA TRP A 6 28.41 -40.18 -13.31
C TRP A 6 28.44 -38.68 -13.00
N GLU A 7 29.41 -37.94 -13.52
CA GLU A 7 29.50 -36.49 -13.33
C GLU A 7 28.36 -35.73 -14.01
N TYR A 8 27.88 -36.20 -15.17
CA TYR A 8 26.73 -35.61 -15.86
C TYR A 8 25.44 -35.71 -15.05
N LYS A 9 25.29 -36.74 -14.20
CA LYS A 9 24.10 -36.90 -13.33
C LYS A 9 24.10 -35.92 -12.17
N TRP A 10 25.26 -35.64 -11.58
CA TRP A 10 25.37 -34.65 -10.50
C TRP A 10 25.19 -33.23 -11.04
N LEU A 11 25.70 -32.94 -12.25
CA LEU A 11 25.45 -31.67 -12.94
C LEU A 11 23.98 -31.47 -13.28
N LEU A 12 23.29 -32.50 -13.79
CA LEU A 12 21.85 -32.44 -14.07
C LEU A 12 21.00 -32.25 -12.81
N ILE A 13 21.37 -32.88 -11.68
CA ILE A 13 20.68 -32.69 -10.39
C ILE A 13 20.91 -31.28 -9.87
N GLY A 14 22.14 -30.76 -9.97
CA GLY A 14 22.46 -29.37 -9.60
C GLY A 14 21.70 -28.35 -10.44
N LEU A 15 21.60 -28.58 -11.75
CA LEU A 15 20.85 -27.72 -12.68
C LEU A 15 19.34 -27.77 -12.37
N PHE A 16 18.80 -28.95 -12.07
CA PHE A 16 17.38 -29.10 -11.72
C PHE A 16 17.05 -28.44 -10.37
N LEU A 17 17.98 -28.51 -9.40
CA LEU A 17 17.86 -27.78 -8.13
C LEU A 17 17.92 -26.27 -8.34
N LEU A 18 18.83 -25.77 -9.19
CA LEU A 18 18.92 -24.34 -9.54
C LEU A 18 17.66 -23.84 -10.26
N ILE A 19 17.12 -24.62 -11.20
CA ILE A 19 15.87 -24.27 -11.90
C ILE A 19 14.68 -24.30 -10.93
N SER A 20 14.62 -25.28 -10.02
CA SER A 20 13.56 -25.33 -8.99
C SER A 20 13.65 -24.18 -7.98
N LEU A 21 14.86 -23.66 -7.71
CA LEU A 21 15.06 -22.50 -6.86
C LEU A 21 14.61 -21.20 -7.58
N SER A 22 14.86 -21.10 -8.88
CA SER A 22 14.41 -19.96 -9.70
C SER A 22 12.89 -19.92 -9.93
N LEU A 23 12.18 -21.04 -9.79
CA LEU A 23 10.71 -21.13 -9.92
C LEU A 23 9.95 -20.71 -8.64
N THR A 24 10.66 -20.33 -7.56
CA THR A 24 10.04 -19.80 -6.33
C THR A 24 10.13 -18.28 -6.19
N LEU A 25 10.68 -17.61 -7.19
CA LEU A 25 10.56 -16.16 -7.34
C LEU A 25 9.30 -15.89 -8.17
N GLU A 26 8.13 -16.18 -7.61
CA GLU A 26 6.97 -15.40 -8.02
C GLU A 26 7.35 -13.94 -7.75
N PRO A 27 7.29 -13.04 -8.74
CA PRO A 27 7.32 -11.63 -8.40
C PRO A 27 6.22 -11.47 -7.37
N VAL A 28 6.56 -10.95 -6.18
CA VAL A 28 5.55 -10.43 -5.28
C VAL A 28 4.74 -9.50 -6.16
N GLU A 29 3.53 -9.92 -6.52
CA GLU A 29 2.57 -9.04 -7.12
C GLU A 29 2.45 -7.92 -6.10
N VAL A 30 3.08 -6.79 -6.42
CA VAL A 30 2.83 -5.54 -5.75
C VAL A 30 1.37 -5.31 -6.05
N ASN A 31 0.51 -5.77 -5.13
CA ASN A 31 -0.91 -5.54 -5.15
C ASN A 31 -1.07 -4.09 -5.56
N SER A 32 -1.71 -3.90 -6.71
CA SER A 32 -1.89 -2.62 -7.39
C SER A 32 -2.02 -1.53 -6.35
N GLU A 33 -1.11 -0.55 -6.42
CA GLU A 33 -0.98 0.60 -5.53
C GLU A 33 -2.28 1.43 -5.56
N SER A 34 -3.32 0.92 -4.91
CA SER A 34 -4.58 1.61 -4.70
C SER A 34 -4.33 2.54 -3.53
N ASN A 35 -4.11 3.82 -3.82
CA ASN A 35 -3.76 4.81 -2.79
C ASN A 35 -4.85 4.86 -1.70
N LEU A 36 -6.12 4.60 -2.05
CA LEU A 36 -7.18 4.35 -1.08
C LEU A 36 -7.68 2.90 -1.15
N PRO A 37 -7.81 2.21 0.00
CA PRO A 37 -8.43 0.90 0.08
C PRO A 37 -9.94 1.00 -0.18
N PRO A 38 -10.62 -0.08 -0.61
CA PRO A 38 -12.04 -0.06 -0.95
C PRO A 38 -12.98 0.44 0.16
N GLY A 39 -12.56 0.31 1.42
CA GLY A 39 -13.32 0.79 2.57
C GLY A 39 -13.06 2.25 2.97
N MET A 40 -12.21 2.99 2.25
CA MET A 40 -12.01 4.43 2.47
C MET A 40 -12.71 5.22 1.38
N VAL A 41 -13.59 6.13 1.79
CA VAL A 41 -14.34 7.02 0.90
C VAL A 41 -13.94 8.45 1.18
N VAL A 42 -13.72 9.23 0.13
CA VAL A 42 -13.47 10.66 0.22
C VAL A 42 -14.37 11.34 -0.80
N GLY A 43 -15.04 12.42 -0.41
CA GLY A 43 -15.97 13.16 -1.28
C GLY A 43 -16.18 14.58 -0.82
N ASP A 44 -16.83 15.39 -1.65
CA ASP A 44 -17.16 16.78 -1.38
C ASP A 44 -18.67 17.05 -1.50
N ASP A 45 -19.04 18.32 -1.42
CA ASP A 45 -20.39 18.83 -1.62
C ASP A 45 -20.95 18.57 -3.03
N GLN A 46 -20.10 18.22 -3.99
CA GLN A 46 -20.46 17.83 -5.35
C GLN A 46 -20.50 16.31 -5.54
N GLY A 47 -20.26 15.52 -4.48
CA GLY A 47 -20.35 14.06 -4.46
C GLY A 47 -19.03 13.33 -4.21
N ILE A 48 -19.03 12.00 -4.37
CA ILE A 48 -17.82 11.17 -4.24
C ILE A 48 -16.99 11.33 -5.53
N LYS A 49 -15.92 12.13 -5.48
CA LYS A 49 -15.05 12.41 -6.64
C LYS A 49 -13.73 11.62 -6.67
N ILE A 50 -13.60 10.59 -5.85
CA ILE A 50 -12.38 9.80 -5.78
C ILE A 50 -12.49 8.57 -6.67
N LYS A 51 -11.53 8.43 -7.59
CA LYS A 51 -11.24 7.15 -8.23
C LYS A 51 -10.47 6.29 -7.22
N ASN A 52 -10.51 4.97 -7.33
CA ASN A 52 -9.75 4.06 -6.43
C ASN A 52 -8.23 4.36 -6.37
N ASP A 53 -7.71 5.20 -7.26
CA ASP A 53 -6.34 5.70 -7.26
C ASP A 53 -6.05 6.79 -6.19
N GLY A 54 -7.00 7.15 -5.32
CA GLY A 54 -6.82 8.13 -4.25
C GLY A 54 -6.54 9.57 -4.70
N GLN A 55 -6.74 9.85 -5.98
CA GLN A 55 -6.64 11.20 -6.53
C GLN A 55 -7.93 11.95 -6.28
N TYR A 56 -7.78 13.19 -5.83
CA TYR A 56 -8.90 14.10 -5.64
C TYR A 56 -8.63 15.39 -6.41
N LEU A 57 -9.67 15.83 -7.13
CA LEU A 57 -9.64 16.99 -8.01
C LEU A 57 -10.60 18.04 -7.46
N VAL A 58 -10.06 19.17 -7.02
CA VAL A 58 -10.83 20.37 -6.70
C VAL A 58 -10.93 21.21 -7.98
N ASP A 59 -12.14 21.35 -8.52
CA ASP A 59 -12.40 22.23 -9.67
C ASP A 59 -12.98 23.55 -9.15
N ILE A 60 -12.16 24.61 -9.19
CA ILE A 60 -12.58 25.98 -8.85
C ILE A 60 -12.66 26.79 -10.13
N ARG A 61 -13.86 27.24 -10.46
CA ARG A 61 -14.12 28.08 -11.63
C ARG A 61 -14.37 29.53 -11.23
N ASP A 62 -14.21 30.42 -12.19
CA ASP A 62 -14.50 31.85 -12.05
C ASP A 62 -13.78 32.48 -10.85
N VAL A 63 -12.48 32.17 -10.75
CA VAL A 63 -11.57 32.77 -9.78
C VAL A 63 -11.47 34.27 -10.07
N ALA A 64 -11.71 35.10 -9.07
CA ALA A 64 -11.74 36.56 -9.17
C ALA A 64 -11.03 37.18 -7.96
N PRO A 65 -10.26 38.27 -8.13
CA PRO A 65 -9.56 38.93 -7.03
C PRO A 65 -10.49 39.33 -5.88
N GLY A 66 -10.06 39.08 -4.65
CA GLY A 66 -10.78 39.40 -3.42
C GLY A 66 -11.92 38.45 -3.06
N LYS A 67 -12.22 37.45 -3.91
CA LYS A 67 -13.21 36.42 -3.61
C LYS A 67 -12.56 35.27 -2.85
N LYS A 68 -13.35 34.67 -1.95
CA LYS A 68 -12.98 33.48 -1.20
C LYS A 68 -13.83 32.31 -1.66
N TRP A 69 -13.22 31.13 -1.69
CA TRP A 69 -13.88 29.87 -2.02
C TRP A 69 -13.55 28.85 -0.95
N SER A 70 -14.43 27.88 -0.74
CA SER A 70 -14.18 26.81 0.20
C SER A 70 -14.75 25.50 -0.31
N THR A 71 -14.01 24.42 -0.15
CA THR A 71 -14.46 23.05 -0.41
C THR A 71 -14.32 22.24 0.86
N LYS A 72 -15.38 21.51 1.21
CA LYS A 72 -15.39 20.60 2.36
C LYS A 72 -15.26 19.17 1.86
N ILE A 73 -14.18 18.52 2.26
CA ILE A 73 -13.84 17.16 1.88
C ILE A 73 -14.16 16.26 3.07
N THR A 74 -15.16 15.41 2.91
CA THR A 74 -15.56 14.40 3.89
C THR A 74 -14.81 13.11 3.63
N ILE A 75 -14.20 12.56 4.66
CA ILE A 75 -13.42 11.32 4.59
C ILE A 75 -14.02 10.31 5.57
N ILE A 76 -14.32 9.11 5.07
CA ILE A 76 -15.06 8.08 5.80
C ILE A 76 -14.30 6.75 5.70
N ASN A 77 -14.16 6.05 6.82
CA ASN A 77 -13.78 4.64 6.83
C ASN A 77 -15.02 3.78 7.05
N ILE A 78 -15.45 3.05 6.02
CA ILE A 78 -16.58 2.11 6.09
C ILE A 78 -16.13 0.66 6.30
N GLU A 79 -14.82 0.38 6.34
CA GLU A 79 -14.33 -0.97 6.55
C GLU A 79 -14.49 -1.40 8.00
N LYS A 80 -15.18 -2.53 8.21
CA LYS A 80 -15.44 -3.06 9.54
C LYS A 80 -14.15 -3.55 10.19
N ASP A 81 -13.95 -3.18 11.46
CA ASP A 81 -12.86 -3.64 12.33
C ASP A 81 -11.42 -3.36 11.81
N THR A 82 -11.26 -2.58 10.73
CA THR A 82 -9.97 -2.21 10.15
C THR A 82 -9.73 -0.71 10.31
N PRO A 83 -8.77 -0.27 11.14
CA PRO A 83 -8.39 1.13 11.19
C PRO A 83 -7.32 1.46 10.15
N TYR A 84 -7.41 2.67 9.62
CA TYR A 84 -6.48 3.18 8.61
C TYR A 84 -5.78 4.45 9.09
N HIS A 85 -4.47 4.53 8.93
CA HIS A 85 -3.76 5.80 9.03
C HIS A 85 -3.77 6.50 7.67
N LEU A 86 -4.31 7.71 7.62
CA LEU A 86 -4.45 8.47 6.38
C LEU A 86 -3.42 9.59 6.31
N THR A 87 -2.80 9.73 5.15
CA THR A 87 -1.87 10.82 4.84
C THR A 87 -2.24 11.49 3.52
N MET A 88 -1.87 12.75 3.36
CA MET A 88 -2.13 13.54 2.16
C MET A 88 -0.86 14.20 1.62
N ASN A 89 -0.75 14.24 0.30
CA ASN A 89 0.25 15.00 -0.44
C ASN A 89 -0.40 15.79 -1.57
N ILE A 90 0.33 16.77 -2.07
CA ILE A 90 -0.08 17.63 -3.18
C ILE A 90 0.93 17.43 -4.31
N SER A 91 0.45 17.29 -5.54
CA SER A 91 1.33 17.22 -6.71
C SER A 91 2.06 18.54 -6.93
N LYS A 92 3.20 18.50 -7.62
CA LYS A 92 3.65 19.68 -8.35
C LYS A 92 2.56 20.12 -9.33
N PRO A 93 2.35 21.42 -9.58
CA PRO A 93 1.43 21.86 -10.62
C PRO A 93 1.78 21.19 -11.95
N THR A 94 0.82 20.50 -12.55
CA THR A 94 1.01 19.77 -13.82
C THR A 94 0.81 20.69 -15.01
N MET A 95 0.01 21.74 -14.84
CA MET A 95 -0.29 22.75 -15.83
C MET A 95 -0.40 24.10 -15.14
N ILE A 96 0.25 25.11 -15.73
CA ILE A 96 0.10 26.52 -15.36
C ILE A 96 -0.03 27.28 -16.69
N GLU A 97 -1.16 27.94 -16.89
CA GLU A 97 -1.46 28.71 -18.09
C GLU A 97 -1.90 30.13 -17.74
N GLY A 98 -1.58 31.07 -18.63
CA GLY A 98 -2.05 32.46 -18.53
C GLY A 98 -0.91 33.45 -18.36
N THR A 99 -1.19 34.56 -17.70
CA THR A 99 -0.24 35.61 -17.32
C THR A 99 0.14 35.56 -15.84
N LEU A 100 -0.67 34.89 -15.01
CA LEU A 100 -0.44 34.72 -13.58
C LEU A 100 -0.20 33.24 -13.25
N ASP A 101 0.80 32.98 -12.43
CA ASP A 101 0.99 31.65 -11.83
C ASP A 101 0.07 31.49 -10.63
N LEU A 102 -1.16 31.05 -10.90
CA LEU A 102 -2.17 30.82 -9.85
C LEU A 102 -1.74 29.82 -8.78
N SER A 103 -0.73 28.97 -9.03
CA SER A 103 -0.20 28.04 -8.02
C SER A 103 0.52 28.78 -6.87
N GLN A 104 1.05 29.97 -7.15
CA GLN A 104 1.74 30.81 -6.19
C GLN A 104 0.81 31.88 -5.60
N GLU A 105 -0.06 32.44 -6.44
CA GLU A 105 -0.85 33.62 -6.06
C GLU A 105 -2.14 33.30 -5.32
N ILE A 106 -2.75 32.12 -5.55
CA ILE A 106 -3.88 31.67 -4.75
C ILE A 106 -3.36 31.19 -3.39
N GLN A 107 -3.84 31.82 -2.33
CA GLN A 107 -3.61 31.39 -0.95
C GLN A 107 -4.60 30.29 -0.58
N MET A 108 -4.09 29.22 -0.01
CA MET A 108 -4.83 28.07 0.48
C MET A 108 -4.61 27.91 1.98
N THR A 109 -5.70 27.68 2.71
CA THR A 109 -5.71 27.27 4.11
C THR A 109 -6.39 25.92 4.22
N LEU A 110 -5.69 24.92 4.77
CA LEU A 110 -6.26 23.60 5.07
C LEU A 110 -6.59 23.54 6.56
N ILE A 111 -7.84 23.19 6.86
CA ILE A 111 -8.36 23.07 8.21
C ILE A 111 -8.85 21.64 8.39
N TYR A 112 -8.22 20.90 9.30
CA TYR A 112 -8.58 19.52 9.61
C TYR A 112 -9.05 19.43 11.05
N GLU A 113 -10.27 18.90 11.26
CA GLU A 113 -10.88 18.80 12.61
C GLU A 113 -10.85 20.14 13.37
N GLY A 114 -11.12 21.24 12.65
CA GLY A 114 -11.14 22.60 13.19
C GLY A 114 -9.77 23.23 13.45
N LYS A 115 -8.66 22.56 13.10
CA LYS A 115 -7.29 23.07 13.27
C LYS A 115 -6.65 23.39 11.92
N GLU A 116 -5.99 24.55 11.83
CA GLU A 116 -5.16 24.89 10.67
C GLU A 116 -3.97 23.92 10.60
N VAL A 117 -3.91 23.13 9.52
CA VAL A 117 -2.82 22.17 9.26
C VAL A 117 -1.89 22.64 8.15
N TYR A 118 -2.33 23.62 7.35
CA TYR A 118 -1.51 24.29 6.36
C TYR A 118 -2.06 25.67 6.02
N LYS A 119 -1.16 26.62 5.77
CA LYS A 119 -1.48 27.93 5.21
C LYS A 119 -0.36 28.41 4.31
N GLY A 120 -0.69 28.73 3.06
CA GLY A 120 0.29 29.19 2.08
C GLY A 120 -0.21 29.07 0.64
N PRO A 121 0.68 29.10 -0.34
CA PRO A 121 0.31 29.00 -1.75
C PRO A 121 -0.43 27.70 -2.08
N LEU A 122 -1.28 27.74 -3.11
CA LEU A 122 -2.02 26.59 -3.66
C LEU A 122 -1.11 25.43 -4.07
N SER A 123 0.11 25.72 -4.50
CA SER A 123 1.13 24.71 -4.83
C SER A 123 1.48 23.79 -3.65
N GLY A 124 1.11 24.15 -2.41
CA GLY A 124 1.38 23.36 -1.22
C GLY A 124 2.80 23.55 -0.67
N VAL A 125 3.56 24.52 -1.19
CA VAL A 125 4.94 24.79 -0.78
C VAL A 125 5.05 26.21 -0.25
N ASN A 126 5.55 26.35 0.97
CA ASN A 126 5.97 27.61 1.55
C ASN A 126 7.35 27.44 2.23
N LYS A 127 7.80 28.45 2.99
CA LYS A 127 9.12 28.44 3.63
C LYS A 127 9.27 27.38 4.73
N THR A 128 8.17 26.91 5.32
CA THR A 128 8.17 26.05 6.52
C THR A 128 7.56 24.67 6.26
N VAL A 129 6.71 24.53 5.25
CA VAL A 129 5.96 23.32 4.93
C VAL A 129 6.01 23.06 3.43
N ASN A 130 6.25 21.80 3.07
CA ASN A 130 6.24 21.32 1.69
C ASN A 130 5.33 20.10 1.58
N LEU A 131 4.08 20.31 1.16
CA LEU A 131 3.10 19.25 0.95
C LEU A 131 3.38 18.41 -0.31
N GLN A 132 4.34 18.82 -1.14
CA GLN A 132 4.80 18.03 -2.29
C GLN A 132 5.86 16.99 -1.92
N ASP A 133 6.42 17.07 -0.70
CA ASP A 133 7.41 16.11 -0.22
C ASP A 133 6.74 14.78 0.16
N LYS A 134 6.97 13.75 -0.64
CA LYS A 134 6.46 12.39 -0.40
C LYS A 134 7.06 11.73 0.83
N SER A 135 8.20 12.20 1.32
CA SER A 135 8.86 11.64 2.52
C SER A 135 8.26 12.16 3.83
N ALA A 136 7.59 13.32 3.79
CA ALA A 136 6.96 13.96 4.94
C ALA A 136 5.50 14.36 4.62
N PRO A 137 4.61 13.38 4.37
CA PRO A 137 3.24 13.65 3.99
C PRO A 137 2.44 14.26 5.15
N LEU A 138 1.40 15.04 4.84
CA LEU A 138 0.51 15.58 5.86
C LEU A 138 -0.29 14.44 6.49
N SER A 139 -0.07 14.18 7.77
CA SER A 139 -0.85 13.18 8.50
C SER A 139 -2.24 13.71 8.84
N LEU A 140 -3.27 12.96 8.43
CA LEU A 140 -4.67 13.17 8.82
C LEU A 140 -5.06 12.21 9.97
N GLY A 141 -4.09 11.50 10.54
CA GLY A 141 -4.31 10.60 11.67
C GLY A 141 -5.03 9.31 11.31
N THR A 142 -5.52 8.62 12.34
CA THR A 142 -6.14 7.30 12.22
C THR A 142 -7.65 7.40 12.14
N PHE A 143 -8.25 6.63 11.23
CA PHE A 143 -9.68 6.48 10.98
C PHE A 143 -10.10 5.07 11.40
N LYS A 144 -10.89 4.94 12.46
CA LYS A 144 -11.52 3.69 12.87
C LYS A 144 -12.71 3.35 11.97
N SER A 145 -13.18 2.11 12.05
CA SER A 145 -14.43 1.69 11.39
C SER A 145 -15.57 2.62 11.77
N GLY A 146 -16.21 3.24 10.79
CA GLY A 146 -17.32 4.19 10.94
C GLY A 146 -16.88 5.65 11.17
N ASP A 147 -15.58 5.93 11.32
CA ASP A 147 -15.11 7.30 11.50
C ASP A 147 -15.42 8.14 10.27
N THR A 148 -15.95 9.33 10.50
CA THR A 148 -16.15 10.38 9.51
C THR A 148 -15.44 11.64 9.99
N LYS A 149 -14.57 12.20 9.16
CA LYS A 149 -13.81 13.41 9.48
C LYS A 149 -13.83 14.38 8.30
N MET A 150 -13.62 15.66 8.58
CA MET A 150 -13.72 16.72 7.60
C MET A 150 -12.41 17.48 7.43
N LEU A 151 -11.96 17.58 6.18
CA LEU A 151 -10.90 18.48 5.73
C LEU A 151 -11.54 19.63 4.96
N GLU A 152 -11.40 20.85 5.45
CA GLU A 152 -11.86 22.06 4.77
C GLU A 152 -10.68 22.75 4.09
N ALA A 153 -10.83 23.04 2.80
CA ALA A 153 -9.88 23.78 2.01
C ALA A 153 -10.48 25.15 1.67
N GLN A 154 -9.85 26.21 2.17
CA GLN A 154 -10.23 27.59 1.89
C GLN A 154 -9.22 28.21 0.94
N PHE A 155 -9.72 28.89 -0.09
CA PHE A 155 -8.93 29.53 -1.13
C PHE A 155 -9.24 31.01 -1.19
N GLU A 156 -8.22 31.83 -1.43
CA GLU A 156 -8.34 33.28 -1.56
C GLU A 156 -7.31 33.79 -2.56
N LEU A 157 -7.75 34.70 -3.44
CA LEU A 157 -6.87 35.46 -4.31
C LEU A 157 -6.90 36.92 -3.83
N ASP A 158 -5.74 37.54 -3.62
CA ASP A 158 -5.67 38.89 -3.06
C ASP A 158 -6.32 39.94 -4.00
N GLY A 159 -7.37 40.60 -3.50
CA GLY A 159 -8.07 41.67 -4.23
C GLY A 159 -7.35 43.02 -4.24
N LYS A 160 -6.27 43.18 -3.46
CA LYS A 160 -5.43 44.38 -3.46
C LYS A 160 -4.25 44.26 -4.42
N ALA A 161 -3.68 43.06 -4.54
CA ALA A 161 -2.57 42.78 -5.45
C ALA A 161 -3.04 42.62 -6.91
N TYR A 162 -4.23 42.07 -7.13
CA TYR A 162 -4.73 41.76 -8.47
C TYR A 162 -6.01 42.52 -8.81
N THR A 163 -6.20 42.76 -10.10
CA THR A 163 -7.36 43.42 -10.68
C THR A 163 -7.94 42.56 -11.81
N ASN A 164 -9.14 42.92 -12.29
CA ASN A 164 -9.75 42.22 -13.44
C ASN A 164 -8.89 42.26 -14.72
N ARG A 165 -7.96 43.22 -14.84
CA ARG A 165 -7.05 43.33 -16.00
C ARG A 165 -6.10 42.15 -16.07
N ASP A 166 -5.69 41.61 -14.93
CA ASP A 166 -4.78 40.47 -14.83
C ASP A 166 -5.44 39.15 -15.26
N PHE A 167 -6.76 39.19 -15.49
CA PHE A 167 -7.60 38.07 -15.93
C PHE A 167 -8.18 38.27 -17.34
N PHE A 168 -7.70 39.26 -18.10
CA PHE A 168 -8.07 39.42 -19.52
C PHE A 168 -7.68 38.22 -20.38
N LYS A 169 -6.58 37.56 -20.02
CA LYS A 169 -6.27 36.21 -20.50
C LYS A 169 -6.72 35.21 -19.44
N LYS A 170 -7.32 34.11 -19.88
CA LYS A 170 -7.65 32.99 -18.98
C LYS A 170 -6.38 32.49 -18.30
N ASN A 171 -6.41 32.46 -16.97
CA ASN A 171 -5.40 31.82 -16.14
C ASN A 171 -5.93 30.47 -15.65
N SER A 172 -5.09 29.45 -15.64
CA SER A 172 -5.46 28.10 -15.20
C SER A 172 -4.31 27.43 -14.49
N VAL A 173 -4.62 26.62 -13.48
CA VAL A 173 -3.65 25.79 -12.78
C VAL A 173 -4.27 24.44 -12.48
N GLU A 174 -3.51 23.38 -12.68
CA GLU A 174 -3.89 22.03 -12.28
C GLU A 174 -2.92 21.49 -11.24
N ASN A 175 -3.51 20.99 -10.15
CA ASN A 175 -2.83 20.40 -9.02
C ASN A 175 -3.68 19.23 -8.52
N THR A 176 -3.05 18.08 -8.28
CA THR A 176 -3.72 16.86 -7.80
C THR A 176 -3.42 16.61 -6.34
N TRP A 177 -4.43 16.25 -5.56
CA TRP A 177 -4.26 15.87 -4.16
C TRP A 177 -4.30 14.36 -4.06
N TYR A 178 -3.31 13.78 -3.38
CA TYR A 178 -3.18 12.34 -3.20
C TYR A 178 -3.46 11.98 -1.75
N PHE A 179 -4.46 11.14 -1.54
CA PHE A 179 -4.77 10.56 -0.24
C PHE A 179 -4.26 9.11 -0.22
N LYS A 180 -3.47 8.78 0.79
CA LYS A 180 -2.93 7.44 0.99
C LYS A 180 -3.36 6.89 2.35
N ALA A 181 -4.01 5.73 2.36
CA ALA A 181 -4.40 5.06 3.61
C ALA A 181 -3.63 3.75 3.80
N VAL A 182 -3.08 3.55 5.00
CA VAL A 182 -2.31 2.34 5.36
C VAL A 182 -2.99 1.67 6.54
N LYS A 183 -3.22 0.35 6.46
CA LYS A 183 -3.76 -0.43 7.59
C LYS A 183 -2.85 -0.24 8.81
N THR A 184 -3.45 0.05 9.95
CA THR A 184 -2.70 0.22 11.20
C THR A 184 -3.37 -0.56 12.32
N THR A 185 -2.78 -0.57 13.50
CA THR A 185 -3.45 -0.99 14.73
C THR A 185 -3.98 0.27 15.42
N LEU A 186 -5.11 0.18 16.10
CA LEU A 186 -5.59 1.30 16.92
C LEU A 186 -4.47 1.68 17.91
N PRO A 187 -4.15 2.98 18.09
CA PRO A 187 -3.30 3.38 19.19
C PRO A 187 -3.96 2.90 20.48
N ASP A 188 -3.25 2.10 21.28
CA ASP A 188 -3.72 1.66 22.59
C ASP A 188 -4.11 2.90 23.39
N THR A 189 -5.41 3.06 23.67
CA THR A 189 -5.85 3.93 24.75
C THR A 189 -5.21 3.34 26.00
N LYS A 190 -4.15 3.97 26.51
CA LYS A 190 -3.53 3.58 27.77
C LYS A 190 -4.58 3.73 28.88
N GLU A 191 -5.29 2.65 29.18
CA GLU A 191 -5.97 2.50 30.45
C GLU A 191 -4.91 2.42 31.57
N PRO A 192 -5.18 2.93 32.79
CA PRO A 192 -4.17 3.03 33.83
C PRO A 192 -3.66 1.65 34.27
N ASP A 193 -2.34 1.56 34.42
CA ASP A 193 -1.50 0.45 34.87
C ASP A 193 -2.23 -0.71 35.57
N GLN A 194 -2.30 -1.86 34.89
CA GLN A 194 -2.42 -3.18 35.53
C GLN A 194 -1.13 -3.98 35.33
N PRO A 195 -0.73 -4.79 36.32
CA PRO A 195 0.66 -5.21 36.49
C PRO A 195 1.13 -6.20 35.42
N ASP A 196 2.42 -6.07 35.11
CA ASP A 196 3.18 -6.79 34.08
C ASP A 196 2.78 -8.26 33.91
N ARG A 197 2.15 -8.57 32.78
CA ARG A 197 2.06 -9.95 32.28
C ARG A 197 3.42 -10.37 31.72
N SER A 198 3.87 -11.53 32.18
CA SER A 198 5.21 -12.07 31.93
C SER A 198 5.63 -12.06 30.45
N LEU A 199 6.92 -11.79 30.21
CA LEU A 199 7.57 -11.78 28.89
C LEU A 199 7.25 -13.00 28.00
N PHE A 200 6.87 -14.13 28.60
CA PHE A 200 6.45 -15.33 27.90
C PHE A 200 5.14 -15.15 27.11
N GLU A 201 4.15 -14.40 27.61
CA GLU A 201 2.90 -14.16 26.86
C GLU A 201 3.10 -13.22 25.67
N LYS A 202 4.05 -12.26 25.75
CA LYS A 202 4.43 -11.38 24.62
C LYS A 202 5.08 -12.15 23.47
N ILE A 203 5.76 -13.25 23.75
CA ILE A 203 6.38 -14.09 22.73
C ILE A 203 5.31 -14.98 22.06
N ILE A 204 4.39 -15.55 22.84
CA ILE A 204 3.31 -16.40 22.31
C ILE A 204 2.32 -15.60 21.44
N THR A 205 2.07 -14.34 21.80
CA THR A 205 1.21 -13.43 21.01
C THR A 205 1.88 -12.95 19.73
N ARG A 206 3.21 -12.77 19.68
CA ARG A 206 3.96 -12.47 18.44
C ARG A 206 3.99 -13.63 17.44
N PHE A 207 3.91 -14.87 17.91
CA PHE A 207 3.83 -16.05 17.04
C PHE A 207 2.41 -16.39 16.58
N ARG A 208 1.40 -15.65 17.04
CA ARG A 208 0.03 -15.73 16.51
C ARG A 208 -0.09 -14.80 15.30
N LEU A 209 0.14 -15.36 14.11
CA LEU A 209 -0.25 -14.71 12.87
C LEU A 209 -1.77 -14.46 12.88
N PRO A 210 -2.25 -13.31 12.37
CA PRO A 210 -3.67 -13.01 12.31
C PRO A 210 -4.39 -14.06 11.46
N ASN A 211 -5.45 -14.64 12.01
CA ASN A 211 -6.24 -15.68 11.34
C ASN A 211 -7.06 -15.07 10.20
N THR A 212 -6.49 -14.99 9.00
CA THR A 212 -7.24 -14.92 7.75
C THR A 212 -7.25 -16.33 7.14
N GLY A 213 -8.44 -16.89 6.93
CA GLY A 213 -8.62 -18.29 6.51
C GLY A 213 -8.07 -18.62 5.11
N GLU A 214 -7.63 -17.61 4.36
CA GLU A 214 -7.12 -17.77 3.00
C GLU A 214 -5.64 -18.19 2.96
N GLU A 215 -4.82 -17.70 3.90
CA GLU A 215 -3.41 -18.11 4.01
C GLU A 215 -3.26 -19.55 4.50
N TRP A 216 -4.15 -20.00 5.39
CA TRP A 216 -4.17 -21.40 5.83
C TRP A 216 -4.50 -22.35 4.68
N ARG A 217 -5.41 -21.97 3.76
CA ARG A 217 -5.72 -22.78 2.57
C ARG A 217 -4.48 -22.94 1.70
N ASN A 218 -3.73 -21.86 1.47
CA ASN A 218 -2.52 -21.89 0.65
C ASN A 218 -1.39 -22.65 1.34
N ALA A 219 -1.17 -22.45 2.65
CA ALA A 219 -0.18 -23.20 3.42
C ALA A 219 -0.48 -24.71 3.43
N LEU A 220 -1.76 -25.09 3.54
CA LEU A 220 -2.20 -26.49 3.51
C LEU A 220 -2.02 -27.09 2.11
N LEU A 221 -2.32 -26.34 1.04
CA LEU A 221 -2.04 -26.75 -0.34
C LEU A 221 -0.54 -26.95 -0.59
N PHE A 222 0.31 -25.99 -0.20
CA PHE A 222 1.76 -26.12 -0.35
C PHE A 222 2.33 -27.28 0.47
N SER A 223 1.82 -27.51 1.69
CA SER A 223 2.16 -28.67 2.51
C SER A 223 1.78 -29.98 1.82
N CYS A 224 0.58 -30.07 1.25
CA CYS A 224 0.12 -31.25 0.50
C CYS A 224 0.97 -31.51 -0.75
N VAL A 225 1.29 -30.47 -1.53
CA VAL A 225 2.14 -30.60 -2.73
C VAL A 225 3.56 -31.01 -2.35
N GLY A 226 4.14 -30.42 -1.31
CA GLY A 226 5.46 -30.79 -0.81
C GLY A 226 5.53 -32.25 -0.35
N LEU A 227 4.53 -32.70 0.43
CA LEU A 227 4.45 -34.09 0.89
C LEU A 227 4.26 -35.08 -0.26
N PHE A 228 3.48 -34.71 -1.27
CA PHE A 228 3.31 -35.50 -2.49
C PHE A 228 4.63 -35.68 -3.25
N LEU A 229 5.41 -34.60 -3.43
CA LEU A 229 6.72 -34.67 -4.08
C LEU A 229 7.72 -35.55 -3.32
N ILE A 230 7.72 -35.48 -1.99
CA ILE A 230 8.55 -36.35 -1.13
C ILE A 230 8.18 -37.83 -1.32
N LEU A 231 6.89 -38.15 -1.37
CA LEU A 231 6.42 -39.52 -1.61
C LEU A 231 6.86 -40.05 -2.98
N VAL A 232 6.74 -39.24 -4.04
CA VAL A 232 7.21 -39.61 -5.38
C VAL A 232 8.72 -39.89 -5.37
N LEU A 233 9.50 -39.05 -4.69
CA LEU A 233 10.95 -39.24 -4.57
C LEU A 233 11.30 -40.55 -3.85
N LEU A 234 10.61 -40.85 -2.74
CA LEU A 234 10.79 -42.08 -1.98
C LEU A 234 10.43 -43.33 -2.80
N LEU A 235 9.38 -43.26 -3.62
CA LEU A 235 8.99 -44.35 -4.53
C LEU A 235 10.06 -44.61 -5.60
N ILE A 236 10.64 -43.56 -6.19
CA ILE A 236 11.73 -43.68 -7.16
C ILE A 236 12.97 -44.32 -6.53
N ILE A 237 13.33 -43.90 -5.30
CA ILE A 237 14.46 -44.47 -4.55
C ILE A 237 14.20 -45.94 -4.23
N LYS A 238 12.99 -46.28 -3.78
CA LYS A 238 12.58 -47.66 -3.48
C LYS A 238 12.65 -48.54 -4.72
N HIS A 239 12.14 -48.08 -5.86
CA HIS A 239 12.17 -48.81 -7.12
C HIS A 239 13.62 -49.12 -7.54
N LYS A 240 14.50 -48.11 -7.52
CA LYS A 240 15.93 -48.29 -7.81
C LYS A 240 16.64 -49.25 -6.84
N LYS A 241 16.19 -49.33 -5.58
CA LYS A 241 16.75 -50.27 -4.60
C LYS A 241 16.27 -51.71 -4.84
N MET A 242 15.07 -51.89 -5.39
CA MET A 242 14.53 -53.20 -5.76
C MET A 242 15.21 -53.78 -7.01
N GLU A 243 15.49 -52.94 -8.02
CA GLU A 243 16.27 -53.35 -9.20
C GLU A 243 17.71 -53.77 -8.86
N LYS A 244 18.26 -53.29 -7.75
CA LYS A 244 19.63 -53.60 -7.29
C LYS A 244 19.75 -54.84 -6.39
N LYS A 245 18.66 -55.56 -6.08
CA LYS A 245 18.76 -56.84 -5.37
C LYS A 245 19.10 -57.96 -6.38
N PRO A 246 20.30 -58.56 -6.34
CA PRO A 246 20.59 -59.72 -7.17
C PRO A 246 19.72 -60.93 -6.77
N PRO A 247 19.35 -61.80 -7.71
CA PRO A 247 18.52 -62.97 -7.41
C PRO A 247 19.20 -63.88 -6.38
N LYS A 248 18.43 -64.34 -5.38
CA LYS A 248 18.87 -65.35 -4.41
C LYS A 248 19.38 -66.58 -5.19
N LYS A 249 20.69 -66.88 -5.11
CA LYS A 249 21.25 -68.14 -5.61
C LYS A 249 20.58 -69.30 -4.86
N LYS A 250 19.77 -70.11 -5.57
CA LYS A 250 19.46 -71.47 -5.14
C LYS A 250 20.77 -72.25 -5.10
N LYS A 251 21.19 -72.68 -3.91
CA LYS A 251 22.27 -73.64 -3.74
C LYS A 251 21.67 -75.02 -3.99
N ASN A 252 21.97 -75.60 -5.15
CA ASN A 252 21.75 -77.02 -5.43
C ASN A 252 22.79 -77.80 -4.63
N ASP A 253 22.36 -78.54 -3.60
CA ASP A 253 23.15 -79.64 -3.07
C ASP A 253 22.78 -80.89 -3.88
N ARG A 254 23.73 -81.33 -4.72
CA ARG A 254 23.74 -82.66 -5.32
C ARG A 254 24.40 -83.63 -4.33
N LYS A 255 23.77 -84.77 -4.10
CA LYS A 255 24.42 -86.07 -4.18
C LYS A 255 23.56 -86.99 -5.02
#